data_AF-A0A918A5K5-F1
#
_entry.id   AF-A0A918A5K5-F1
#
_cell.length_a   1.000
_cell.length_b   1.000
_cell.length_c   1.000
_cell.angle_alpha   90.00
_cell.angle_beta   90.00
_cell.angle_gamma   90.00
#
_symmetry.space_group_name_H-M   'P 1'
#
loop_
_entity.id
_entity.type
_entity.pdbx_description
1 polymer ?
#
loop_
_entity_poly.entity_id
_entity_poly.type
_entity_poly.pdbx_seq_one_letter_code
_entity_poly.pdbx_strand_id
1 'polypeptide(L)'
;MVWIAVAGVVAVIGVIVWSFRRDKRGADEPGGRSGWDWESRLGEDARVAFMEGVRACQDQAGPLAVNEERGLLRIVDPPRLISLYLLADRFTARGQDGLHDPQGVVRELVTQCVATERPGVLHLRADWLSGEVDGMGRAGLMAAVGEIVCPEGASWSGDESAGCLEVALPAAAGEHANTALLDLGRVVERYEKTRAERPTMPAGALLRAVVFELISEAGPGLAWTRPPTERHRTAILAAGG
;
A
#
# COMPACT_ATOMS: atom_id res chain seq x y z
N MET A 1 -16.94 -13.69 65.58
CA MET A 1 -17.20 -12.71 64.52
C MET A 1 -16.08 -12.84 63.50
N VAL A 2 -16.48 -13.28 62.31
CA VAL A 2 -15.67 -13.49 61.10
C VAL A 2 -15.65 -12.20 60.32
N TRP A 3 -14.53 -11.80 59.70
CA TRP A 3 -14.50 -11.20 58.35
C TRP A 3 -13.10 -11.40 57.74
N ILE A 4 -13.09 -12.14 56.62
CA ILE A 4 -11.96 -12.46 55.75
C ILE A 4 -11.91 -11.39 54.65
N ALA A 5 -10.76 -10.77 54.42
CA ALA A 5 -10.54 -9.88 53.27
C ALA A 5 -9.72 -10.64 52.21
N VAL A 6 -10.43 -11.21 51.24
CA VAL A 6 -9.86 -11.71 49.98
C VAL A 6 -10.24 -10.70 48.90
N ALA A 7 -9.24 -10.05 48.33
CA ALA A 7 -9.41 -9.16 47.18
C ALA A 7 -8.31 -9.48 46.16
N GLY A 8 -8.70 -9.73 44.91
CA GLY A 8 -7.78 -9.61 43.77
C GLY A 8 -7.78 -10.71 42.71
N VAL A 9 -8.94 -11.22 42.26
CA VAL A 9 -9.01 -11.94 40.96
C VAL A 9 -10.31 -11.55 40.24
N VAL A 10 -10.29 -10.51 39.40
CA VAL A 10 -11.43 -10.13 38.53
C VAL A 10 -11.02 -9.84 37.07
N ALA A 11 -9.80 -10.16 36.64
CA ALA A 11 -9.36 -9.82 35.28
C ALA A 11 -9.60 -10.89 34.19
N VAL A 12 -10.12 -12.08 34.51
CA VAL A 12 -10.17 -13.22 33.56
C VAL A 12 -11.57 -13.53 33.02
N ILE A 13 -12.63 -12.93 33.56
CA ILE A 13 -14.02 -13.28 33.16
C ILE A 13 -14.47 -12.57 31.87
N GLY A 14 -13.84 -11.45 31.49
CA GLY A 14 -14.23 -10.66 30.31
C GLY A 14 -14.05 -11.37 28.97
N VAL A 15 -13.09 -12.29 28.85
CA VAL A 15 -12.75 -12.97 27.59
C VAL A 15 -13.67 -14.17 27.30
N ILE A 16 -14.18 -14.84 28.33
CA ILE A 16 -14.99 -16.06 28.16
C ILE A 16 -16.43 -15.73 27.74
N VAL A 17 -16.97 -14.57 28.14
CA VAL A 17 -18.36 -14.20 27.84
C VAL A 17 -18.54 -13.74 26.37
N TRP A 18 -17.50 -13.26 25.70
CA TRP A 18 -17.59 -12.86 24.29
C TRP A 18 -17.66 -14.06 23.34
N SER A 19 -17.00 -15.17 23.68
CA SER A 19 -16.91 -16.36 22.82
C SER A 19 -18.20 -17.21 22.76
N PHE A 20 -19.17 -17.03 23.66
CA PHE A 20 -20.37 -17.88 23.71
C PHE A 20 -21.66 -17.26 23.16
N ARG A 21 -21.61 -16.02 22.63
CA ARG A 21 -22.80 -15.35 22.06
C ARG A 21 -22.93 -15.46 20.54
N ARG A 22 -22.05 -16.20 19.88
CA ARG A 22 -22.02 -16.31 18.42
C ARG A 22 -22.31 -17.74 17.98
N ASP A 23 -23.52 -18.22 18.27
CA ASP A 23 -24.13 -19.23 17.43
C ASP A 23 -25.65 -19.23 17.54
N LYS A 24 -26.31 -19.48 16.41
CA LYS A 24 -27.77 -19.51 16.12
C LYS A 24 -28.38 -18.26 15.50
N ARG A 25 -28.15 -18.14 14.19
CA ARG A 25 -29.09 -17.80 13.09
C ARG A 25 -28.27 -18.09 11.81
N GLY A 26 -28.49 -19.13 11.02
CA GLY A 26 -29.75 -19.59 10.46
C GLY A 26 -29.79 -19.18 8.99
N ALA A 27 -29.81 -20.18 8.10
CA ALA A 27 -30.05 -20.16 6.65
C ALA A 27 -28.83 -19.91 5.72
N ASP A 28 -28.62 -20.91 4.86
CA ASP A 28 -27.80 -20.89 3.65
C ASP A 28 -28.16 -19.69 2.75
N GLU A 29 -27.17 -18.84 2.46
CA GLU A 29 -27.13 -18.04 1.23
C GLU A 29 -25.80 -18.35 0.52
N PRO A 30 -25.81 -18.85 -0.72
CA PRO A 30 -24.62 -18.91 -1.56
C PRO A 30 -24.40 -17.53 -2.19
N GLY A 31 -24.02 -16.56 -1.36
CA GLY A 31 -23.55 -15.23 -1.75
C GLY A 31 -22.11 -15.08 -1.27
N GLY A 32 -21.16 -15.05 -2.21
CA GLY A 32 -19.73 -15.15 -1.94
C GLY A 32 -19.23 -14.21 -0.84
N ARG A 33 -18.34 -14.73 0.03
CA ARG A 33 -17.55 -13.92 0.97
C ARG A 33 -16.82 -12.82 0.17
N SER A 34 -17.37 -11.61 0.20
CA SER A 34 -16.71 -10.38 -0.27
C SER A 34 -15.59 -10.02 0.69
N GLY A 35 -14.48 -10.75 0.64
CA GLY A 35 -13.23 -10.38 1.29
C GLY A 35 -12.27 -9.84 0.23
N TRP A 36 -11.62 -8.72 0.51
CA TRP A 36 -10.57 -8.21 -0.36
C TRP A 36 -9.44 -9.24 -0.47
N ASP A 37 -8.77 -9.30 -1.62
CA ASP A 37 -7.82 -10.38 -1.87
C ASP A 37 -6.63 -10.40 -0.88
N TRP A 38 -6.19 -9.26 -0.34
CA TRP A 38 -5.17 -9.23 0.73
C TRP A 38 -5.67 -9.85 2.04
N GLU A 39 -6.99 -9.82 2.31
CA GLU A 39 -7.56 -10.46 3.49
C GLU A 39 -7.42 -11.98 3.46
N SER A 40 -7.34 -12.57 2.26
CA SER A 40 -7.15 -14.02 2.11
C SER A 40 -5.83 -14.53 2.71
N ARG A 41 -4.88 -13.62 2.96
CA ARG A 41 -3.61 -13.92 3.64
C ARG A 41 -3.73 -14.05 5.16
N LEU A 42 -4.87 -13.65 5.71
CA LEU A 42 -5.18 -13.69 7.12
C LEU A 42 -6.19 -14.82 7.37
N GLY A 43 -5.93 -15.63 8.39
CA GLY A 43 -6.99 -16.48 8.95
C GLY A 43 -8.15 -15.60 9.48
N GLU A 44 -9.34 -16.16 9.64
CA GLU A 44 -10.53 -15.37 9.99
C GLU A 44 -10.35 -14.51 11.26
N ASP A 45 -9.79 -15.10 12.32
CA ASP A 45 -9.51 -14.38 13.57
C ASP A 45 -8.42 -13.32 13.40
N ALA A 46 -7.34 -13.65 12.67
CA ALA A 46 -6.25 -12.73 12.38
C ALA A 46 -6.72 -11.54 11.54
N ARG A 47 -7.68 -11.75 10.65
CA ARG A 47 -8.27 -10.69 9.84
C ARG A 47 -9.05 -9.71 10.69
N VAL A 48 -9.89 -10.21 11.61
CA VAL A 48 -10.66 -9.36 12.52
C VAL A 48 -9.71 -8.56 13.41
N ALA A 49 -8.72 -9.22 14.02
CA ALA A 49 -7.71 -8.59 14.86
C ALA A 49 -6.91 -7.53 14.08
N PHE A 50 -6.44 -7.86 12.88
CA PHE A 50 -5.70 -6.93 12.02
C PHE A 50 -6.52 -5.67 11.73
N MET A 51 -7.79 -5.83 11.31
CA MET A 51 -8.65 -4.69 11.00
C MET A 51 -9.02 -3.86 12.22
N GLU A 52 -9.17 -4.48 13.39
CA GLU A 52 -9.31 -3.75 14.65
C GLU A 52 -8.07 -2.90 14.94
N GLY A 53 -6.87 -3.47 14.79
CA GLY A 53 -5.61 -2.74 14.98
C GLY A 53 -5.42 -1.60 13.98
N VAL A 54 -5.77 -1.81 12.71
CA VAL A 54 -5.72 -0.77 11.67
C VAL A 54 -6.67 0.38 12.01
N ARG A 55 -7.94 0.09 12.34
CA ARG A 55 -8.93 1.13 12.72
C ARG A 55 -8.49 1.91 13.94
N ALA A 56 -8.00 1.21 14.97
CA ALA A 56 -7.49 1.86 16.18
C ALA A 56 -6.28 2.76 15.91
N CYS A 57 -5.45 2.44 14.91
CA CYS A 57 -4.39 3.32 14.46
C CYS A 57 -4.94 4.56 13.72
N GLN A 58 -5.99 4.41 12.90
CA GLN A 58 -6.64 5.55 12.23
C GLN A 58 -7.22 6.55 13.24
N ASP A 59 -7.86 6.05 14.29
CA ASP A 59 -8.49 6.88 15.33
C ASP A 59 -7.47 7.63 16.19
N GLN A 60 -6.28 7.04 16.44
CA GLN A 60 -5.30 7.60 17.37
C GLN A 60 -4.14 8.36 16.70
N ALA A 61 -3.73 7.98 15.49
CA ALA A 61 -2.48 8.47 14.91
C ALA A 61 -2.65 9.72 14.04
N GLY A 62 -3.88 10.18 13.75
CA GLY A 62 -4.07 11.12 12.64
C GLY A 62 -3.57 10.51 11.31
N PRO A 63 -3.46 11.30 10.25
CA PRO A 63 -4.06 11.07 8.93
C PRO A 63 -3.61 9.76 8.24
N LEU A 64 -4.09 8.63 8.77
CA LEU A 64 -4.00 7.29 8.20
C LEU A 64 -5.28 7.01 7.42
N ALA A 65 -5.17 6.88 6.10
CA ALA A 65 -6.29 6.53 5.23
C ALA A 65 -6.07 5.12 4.68
N VAL A 66 -7.01 4.22 4.96
CA VAL A 66 -7.02 2.86 4.39
C VAL A 66 -7.85 2.91 3.11
N ASN A 67 -7.27 2.40 2.02
CA ASN A 67 -7.98 2.09 0.78
C ASN A 67 -7.99 0.56 0.64
N GLU A 68 -9.04 -0.06 1.16
CA GLU A 68 -9.17 -1.53 1.21
C GLU A 68 -9.24 -2.14 -0.20
N GLU A 69 -9.98 -1.49 -1.10
CA GLU A 69 -10.14 -1.85 -2.52
C GLU A 69 -8.79 -1.93 -3.24
N ARG A 70 -7.94 -0.94 -3.02
CA ARG A 70 -6.61 -0.87 -3.65
C ARG A 70 -5.53 -1.63 -2.86
N GLY A 71 -5.85 -2.12 -1.67
CA GLY A 71 -4.87 -2.81 -0.82
C GLY A 71 -3.77 -1.87 -0.30
N LEU A 72 -4.12 -0.62 0.06
CA LEU A 72 -3.15 0.40 0.47
C LEU A 72 -3.51 1.07 1.80
N LEU A 73 -2.48 1.30 2.60
CA LEU A 73 -2.50 2.20 3.74
C LEU A 73 -1.70 3.46 3.39
N ARG A 74 -2.34 4.62 3.52
CA ARG A 74 -1.73 5.93 3.27
C ARG A 74 -1.50 6.69 4.56
N ILE A 75 -0.32 7.26 4.69
CA ILE A 75 0.04 8.26 5.71
C ILE A 75 0.17 9.59 5.00
N VAL A 76 -0.40 10.67 5.56
CA VAL A 76 -0.40 11.98 4.88
C VAL A 76 0.84 12.81 5.19
N ASP A 77 1.40 12.76 6.41
CA ASP A 77 2.53 13.62 6.78
C ASP A 77 3.60 12.88 7.62
N PRO A 78 4.81 12.64 7.06
CA PRO A 78 5.16 12.80 5.64
C PRO A 78 4.40 11.79 4.76
N PRO A 79 4.15 12.07 3.46
CA PRO A 79 3.30 11.21 2.64
C PRO A 79 3.98 9.86 2.39
N ARG A 80 3.31 8.77 2.76
CA ARG A 80 3.78 7.38 2.58
C ARG A 80 2.65 6.49 2.10
N LEU A 81 2.98 5.49 1.31
CA LEU A 81 2.07 4.39 0.95
C LEU A 81 2.67 3.08 1.42
N ILE A 82 1.84 2.24 2.03
CA ILE A 82 2.21 0.91 2.51
C ILE A 82 1.20 -0.09 1.95
N SER A 83 1.69 -1.16 1.35
CA SER A 83 0.88 -2.29 0.91
C SER A 83 0.20 -2.98 2.10
N LEU A 84 -1.13 -3.15 2.02
CA LEU A 84 -1.87 -3.97 2.98
C LEU A 84 -1.47 -5.45 2.89
N TYR A 85 -0.99 -5.93 1.75
CA TYR A 85 -0.43 -7.29 1.63
C TYR A 85 0.82 -7.46 2.48
N LEU A 86 1.73 -6.47 2.45
CA LEU A 86 2.94 -6.48 3.27
C LEU A 86 2.59 -6.46 4.77
N LEU A 87 1.62 -5.63 5.16
CA LEU A 87 1.18 -5.55 6.56
C LEU A 87 0.48 -6.83 7.00
N ALA A 88 -0.39 -7.41 6.16
CA ALA A 88 -1.08 -8.66 6.43
C ALA A 88 -0.09 -9.82 6.61
N ASP A 89 0.89 -9.98 5.72
CA ASP A 89 1.93 -11.02 5.85
C ASP A 89 2.68 -10.90 7.17
N ARG A 90 3.10 -9.68 7.51
CA ARG A 90 3.85 -9.42 8.74
C ARG A 90 3.01 -9.59 9.98
N PHE A 91 1.73 -9.23 9.93
CA PHE A 91 0.80 -9.46 11.02
C PHE A 91 0.57 -10.95 11.25
N THR A 92 0.34 -11.72 10.17
CA THR A 92 0.25 -13.19 10.24
C THR A 92 1.52 -13.79 10.85
N ALA A 93 2.70 -13.28 10.49
CA ALA A 93 3.96 -13.74 11.05
C ALA A 93 4.14 -13.49 12.57
N ARG A 94 3.36 -12.58 13.17
CA ARG A 94 3.33 -12.36 14.62
C ARG A 94 2.51 -13.43 15.37
N GLY A 95 1.66 -14.17 14.67
CA GLY A 95 0.87 -15.25 15.26
C GLY A 95 0.00 -14.79 16.43
N GLN A 96 0.15 -15.44 17.58
CA GLN A 96 -0.67 -15.18 18.77
C GLN A 96 -0.49 -13.79 19.36
N ASP A 97 0.69 -13.18 19.22
CA ASP A 97 0.93 -11.82 19.72
C ASP A 97 0.03 -10.81 19.01
N GLY A 98 -0.19 -11.00 17.69
CA GLY A 98 -1.11 -10.17 16.89
C GLY A 98 -2.57 -10.33 17.30
N LEU A 99 -2.97 -11.50 17.81
CA LEU A 99 -4.32 -11.72 18.31
C LEU A 99 -4.53 -11.15 19.72
N HIS A 100 -3.48 -11.13 20.53
CA HIS A 100 -3.56 -10.64 21.91
C HIS A 100 -3.52 -9.10 22.00
N ASP A 101 -2.66 -8.45 21.21
CA ASP A 101 -2.54 -7.00 21.12
C ASP A 101 -2.51 -6.54 19.64
N PRO A 102 -3.65 -6.62 18.93
CA PRO A 102 -3.71 -6.25 17.52
C PRO A 102 -3.29 -4.80 17.29
N GLN A 103 -3.67 -3.90 18.20
CA GLN A 103 -3.38 -2.49 18.06
C GLN A 103 -1.89 -2.20 18.21
N GLY A 104 -1.24 -2.69 19.27
CA GLY A 104 0.19 -2.51 19.48
C GLY A 104 1.01 -3.10 18.34
N VAL A 105 0.63 -4.28 17.87
CA VAL A 105 1.30 -4.95 16.75
C VAL A 105 1.15 -4.17 15.45
N VAL A 106 -0.06 -3.76 15.05
CA VAL A 106 -0.23 -2.97 13.81
C VAL A 106 0.54 -1.66 13.88
N ARG A 107 0.50 -0.96 15.02
CA ARG A 107 1.24 0.30 15.22
C ARG A 107 2.76 0.10 15.06
N GLU A 108 3.29 -0.96 15.65
CA GLU A 108 4.70 -1.33 15.53
C GLU A 108 5.06 -1.63 14.07
N LEU A 109 4.25 -2.43 13.38
CA LEU A 109 4.45 -2.79 11.97
C LEU A 109 4.43 -1.57 11.05
N VAL A 110 3.47 -0.67 11.24
CA VAL A 110 3.40 0.59 10.48
C VAL A 110 4.67 1.42 10.73
N THR A 111 5.05 1.60 12.00
CA THR A 111 6.27 2.34 12.39
C THR A 111 7.53 1.74 11.75
N GLN A 112 7.63 0.41 11.73
CA GLN A 112 8.75 -0.29 11.09
C GLN A 112 8.74 -0.12 9.57
N CYS A 113 7.57 -0.21 8.93
CA CYS A 113 7.43 -0.04 7.49
C CYS A 113 7.87 1.36 7.04
N VAL A 114 7.42 2.43 7.72
CA VAL A 114 7.73 3.82 7.33
C VAL A 114 9.19 4.21 7.53
N ALA A 115 9.94 3.46 8.34
CA ALA A 115 11.34 3.77 8.62
C ALA A 115 12.27 3.51 7.44
N THR A 116 11.86 2.66 6.47
CA THR A 116 12.73 2.29 5.35
C THR A 116 11.91 1.93 4.13
N GLU A 117 12.22 2.63 3.03
CA GLU A 117 11.70 2.32 1.71
C GLU A 117 12.13 0.92 1.28
N ARG A 118 11.15 0.11 0.82
CA ARG A 118 11.33 -1.32 0.53
C ARG A 118 10.18 -1.80 -0.37
N PRO A 119 10.25 -3.01 -0.95
CA PRO A 119 9.12 -3.55 -1.68
C PRO A 119 7.81 -3.49 -0.87
N GLY A 120 6.80 -2.81 -1.42
CA GLY A 120 5.52 -2.58 -0.76
C GLY A 120 5.45 -1.33 0.14
N VAL A 121 6.49 -0.50 0.20
CA VAL A 121 6.49 0.80 0.89
C VAL A 121 7.06 1.88 -0.03
N LEU A 122 6.28 2.92 -0.28
CA LEU A 122 6.69 4.08 -1.10
C LEU A 122 6.82 5.33 -0.23
N HIS A 123 7.96 6.01 -0.36
CA HIS A 123 8.21 7.28 0.30
C HIS A 123 8.00 8.43 -0.67
N LEU A 124 7.02 9.29 -0.38
CA LEU A 124 6.63 10.39 -1.24
C LEU A 124 7.09 11.74 -0.68
N ARG A 125 7.01 12.77 -1.53
CA ARG A 125 7.29 14.18 -1.20
C ARG A 125 6.11 15.05 -1.60
N ALA A 126 5.61 15.88 -0.69
CA ALA A 126 4.50 16.80 -0.99
C ALA A 126 4.91 17.93 -1.96
N ASP A 127 6.19 18.28 -1.95
CA ASP A 127 6.85 19.28 -2.77
C ASP A 127 7.63 18.66 -3.94
N TRP A 128 7.12 17.57 -4.50
CA TRP A 128 7.81 16.76 -5.51
C TRP A 128 8.13 17.49 -6.83
N LEU A 129 7.47 18.62 -7.11
CA LEU A 129 7.78 19.50 -8.24
C LEU A 129 7.52 20.96 -7.86
N SER A 130 8.54 21.80 -8.07
CA SER A 130 8.47 23.26 -7.92
C SER A 130 8.47 23.94 -9.29
N GLY A 131 7.30 24.39 -9.75
CA GLY A 131 7.15 25.03 -11.07
C GLY A 131 6.94 24.01 -12.19
N GLU A 132 7.72 24.12 -13.26
CA GLU A 132 7.60 23.31 -14.47
C GLU A 132 8.94 22.76 -14.91
N VAL A 133 8.91 21.59 -15.56
CA VAL A 133 10.08 20.97 -16.19
C VAL A 133 9.76 20.78 -17.67
N ASP A 134 10.53 21.44 -18.54
CA ASP A 134 10.29 21.46 -19.99
C ASP A 134 8.86 21.86 -20.38
N GLY A 135 8.30 22.82 -19.66
CA GLY A 135 6.92 23.31 -19.85
C GLY A 135 5.84 22.38 -19.31
N MET A 136 6.21 21.30 -18.61
CA MET A 136 5.27 20.41 -17.93
C MET A 136 5.17 20.80 -16.45
N GLY A 137 3.99 21.26 -16.04
CA GLY A 137 3.59 21.31 -14.63
C GLY A 137 3.27 19.92 -14.08
N ARG A 138 2.82 19.87 -12.82
CA ARG A 138 2.53 18.61 -12.09
C ARG A 138 1.58 17.68 -12.83
N ALA A 139 0.40 18.17 -13.21
CA ALA A 139 -0.58 17.41 -13.97
C ALA A 139 -0.06 16.94 -15.33
N GLY A 140 0.68 17.81 -16.04
CA GLY A 140 1.26 17.49 -17.35
C GLY A 140 2.32 16.38 -17.27
N LEU A 141 3.20 16.45 -16.28
CA LEU A 141 4.20 15.41 -16.06
C LEU A 141 3.53 14.09 -15.64
N MET A 142 2.58 14.12 -14.72
CA MET A 142 1.84 12.92 -14.30
C MET A 142 1.17 12.24 -15.50
N ALA A 143 0.48 13.01 -16.35
CA ALA A 143 -0.16 12.48 -17.55
C ALA A 143 0.88 11.88 -18.51
N ALA A 144 1.97 12.58 -18.78
CA ALA A 144 3.03 12.08 -19.66
C ALA A 144 3.66 10.78 -19.13
N VAL A 145 3.92 10.69 -17.82
CA VAL A 145 4.44 9.45 -17.21
C VAL A 145 3.38 8.35 -17.27
N GLY A 146 2.12 8.65 -16.94
CA GLY A 146 0.98 7.73 -17.03
C GLY A 146 0.84 7.11 -18.42
N GLU A 147 0.90 7.93 -19.47
CA GLU A 147 0.87 7.49 -20.86
C GLU A 147 2.07 6.60 -21.25
N ILE A 148 3.24 6.84 -20.67
CA ILE A 148 4.45 6.03 -20.93
C ILE A 148 4.34 4.64 -20.31
N VAL A 149 3.76 4.52 -19.11
CA VAL A 149 3.82 3.30 -18.29
C VAL A 149 2.53 2.48 -18.30
N CYS A 150 1.45 3.00 -18.88
CA CYS A 150 0.15 2.32 -18.87
C CYS A 150 0.00 1.42 -20.10
N PRO A 151 0.13 0.08 -19.96
CA PRO A 151 -0.07 -0.83 -21.08
C PRO A 151 -1.54 -0.89 -21.51
N GLU A 152 -1.79 -1.50 -22.66
CA GLU A 152 -3.14 -1.76 -23.15
C GLU A 152 -3.97 -2.57 -22.12
N GLY A 153 -5.21 -2.13 -21.89
CA GLY A 153 -6.11 -2.76 -20.91
C GLY A 153 -5.80 -2.45 -19.44
N ALA A 154 -4.71 -1.74 -19.15
CA ALA A 154 -4.47 -1.15 -17.84
C ALA A 154 -5.13 0.22 -17.70
N SER A 155 -5.16 0.73 -16.48
CA SER A 155 -5.55 2.10 -16.19
C SER A 155 -4.53 2.73 -15.27
N TRP A 156 -4.41 4.06 -15.34
CA TRP A 156 -3.61 4.81 -14.40
C TRP A 156 -4.45 5.89 -13.72
N SER A 157 -4.10 6.19 -12.48
CA SER A 157 -4.60 7.33 -11.72
C SER A 157 -3.44 7.94 -10.95
N GLY A 158 -3.59 9.15 -10.43
CA GLY A 158 -2.52 9.73 -9.63
C GLY A 158 -3.03 10.68 -8.57
N ASP A 159 -2.18 10.88 -7.57
CA ASP A 159 -2.32 11.91 -6.56
C ASP A 159 -1.29 13.00 -6.82
N GLU A 160 -1.77 14.12 -7.38
CA GLU A 160 -0.92 15.24 -7.76
C GLU A 160 -0.33 15.95 -6.53
N SER A 161 -1.03 15.92 -5.39
CA SER A 161 -0.56 16.54 -4.15
C SER A 161 0.58 15.77 -3.52
N ALA A 162 0.56 14.45 -3.61
CA ALA A 162 1.57 13.56 -3.04
C ALA A 162 2.65 13.14 -4.04
N GLY A 163 2.47 13.43 -5.34
CA GLY A 163 3.42 13.00 -6.38
C GLY A 163 3.43 11.50 -6.59
N CYS A 164 2.26 10.85 -6.50
CA CYS A 164 2.13 9.42 -6.70
C CYS A 164 1.37 9.12 -7.99
N LEU A 165 1.88 8.21 -8.79
CA LEU A 165 1.17 7.60 -9.91
C LEU A 165 0.87 6.14 -9.59
N GLU A 166 -0.37 5.71 -9.80
CA GLU A 166 -0.84 4.35 -9.62
C GLU A 166 -1.20 3.75 -10.98
N VAL A 167 -0.60 2.62 -11.34
CA VAL A 167 -0.87 1.90 -12.58
C VAL A 167 -1.50 0.56 -12.23
N ALA A 168 -2.80 0.44 -12.47
CA ALA A 168 -3.57 -0.77 -12.21
C ALA A 168 -3.49 -1.72 -13.41
N LEU A 169 -2.80 -2.84 -13.21
CA LEU A 169 -2.69 -3.92 -14.18
C LEU A 169 -3.84 -4.92 -13.97
N PRO A 170 -4.58 -5.28 -15.03
CA PRO A 170 -5.66 -6.24 -14.93
C PRO A 170 -5.13 -7.64 -14.61
N ALA A 171 -6.00 -8.47 -14.02
CA ALA A 171 -5.72 -9.90 -13.88
C ALA A 171 -5.57 -10.54 -15.27
N ALA A 172 -4.51 -11.32 -15.45
CA ALA A 172 -4.31 -12.17 -16.62
C ALA A 172 -4.63 -13.63 -16.27
N ALA A 173 -4.77 -14.52 -17.26
CA ALA A 173 -5.09 -15.93 -17.01
C ALA A 173 -4.11 -16.58 -16.01
N GLY A 174 -4.62 -16.91 -14.82
CA GLY A 174 -3.84 -17.50 -13.72
C GLY A 174 -3.04 -16.50 -12.86
N GLU A 175 -3.17 -15.19 -13.11
CA GLU A 175 -2.50 -14.13 -12.34
C GLU A 175 -3.52 -13.19 -11.71
N HIS A 176 -3.14 -12.60 -10.59
CA HIS A 176 -3.98 -11.62 -9.93
C HIS A 176 -3.70 -10.22 -10.47
N ALA A 177 -4.71 -9.34 -10.44
CA ALA A 177 -4.50 -7.92 -10.67
C ALA A 177 -3.48 -7.35 -9.68
N ASN A 178 -2.72 -6.35 -10.11
CA ASN A 178 -1.71 -5.70 -9.29
C ASN A 178 -1.60 -4.22 -9.63
N THR A 179 -1.14 -3.42 -8.68
CA THR A 179 -0.96 -1.98 -8.88
C THR A 179 0.49 -1.62 -8.65
N ALA A 180 1.12 -1.03 -9.66
CA ALA A 180 2.42 -0.37 -9.49
C ALA A 180 2.21 1.05 -8.97
N LEU A 181 3.05 1.47 -8.04
CA LEU A 181 3.06 2.80 -7.44
C LEU A 181 4.40 3.47 -7.74
N LEU A 182 4.36 4.66 -8.31
CA LEU A 182 5.54 5.39 -8.75
C LEU A 182 5.65 6.73 -8.02
N ASP A 183 6.83 7.02 -7.48
CA ASP A 183 7.18 8.33 -6.92
C ASP A 183 7.57 9.29 -8.05
N LEU A 184 6.66 10.19 -8.41
CA LEU A 184 6.89 11.21 -9.45
C LEU A 184 7.97 12.21 -9.06
N GLY A 185 8.20 12.46 -7.76
CA GLY A 185 9.31 13.31 -7.33
C GLY A 185 10.65 12.71 -7.70
N ARG A 186 10.79 11.39 -7.57
CA ARG A 186 12.02 10.70 -7.99
C ARG A 186 12.16 10.63 -9.51
N VAL A 187 11.05 10.54 -10.24
CA VAL A 187 11.07 10.69 -11.70
C VAL A 187 11.60 12.08 -12.09
N VAL A 188 11.10 13.16 -11.47
CA VAL A 188 11.58 14.54 -11.71
C VAL A 188 13.07 14.66 -11.42
N GLU A 189 13.53 14.20 -10.25
CA GLU A 189 14.94 14.31 -9.86
C GLU A 189 15.88 13.62 -10.87
N ARG A 190 15.53 12.40 -11.31
CA ARG A 190 16.30 11.69 -12.34
C ARG A 190 16.19 12.35 -13.71
N TYR A 191 15.03 12.90 -14.03
CA TYR A 191 14.78 13.62 -15.26
C TYR A 191 15.67 14.86 -15.36
N GLU A 192 15.68 15.72 -14.34
CA GLU A 192 16.47 16.95 -14.32
C GLU A 192 17.97 16.65 -14.40
N LYS A 193 18.43 15.63 -13.67
CA LYS A 193 19.82 15.16 -13.75
C LYS A 193 20.18 14.71 -15.18
N THR A 194 19.37 13.84 -15.76
CA THR A 194 19.62 13.33 -17.13
C THR A 194 19.48 14.43 -18.18
N ARG A 195 18.59 15.41 -17.98
CA ARG A 195 18.40 16.57 -18.84
C ARG A 195 19.62 17.48 -18.84
N ALA A 196 20.26 17.69 -17.69
CA ALA A 196 21.52 18.43 -17.60
C ALA A 196 22.65 17.75 -18.38
N GLU A 197 22.69 16.40 -18.36
CA GLU A 197 23.67 15.61 -19.11
C GLU A 197 23.37 15.53 -20.62
N ARG A 198 22.08 15.61 -20.99
CA ARG A 198 21.60 15.43 -22.38
C ARG A 198 20.63 16.54 -22.80
N PRO A 199 21.09 17.80 -22.89
CA PRO A 199 20.21 18.97 -23.07
C PRO A 199 19.48 18.99 -24.42
N THR A 200 20.03 18.33 -25.45
CA THR A 200 19.45 18.31 -26.80
C THR A 200 18.47 17.16 -27.02
N MET A 201 18.31 16.24 -26.06
CA MET A 201 17.41 15.10 -26.21
C MET A 201 15.94 15.57 -26.13
N PRO A 202 15.04 15.08 -27.00
CA PRO A 202 13.62 15.41 -26.88
C PRO A 202 13.06 15.06 -25.50
N ALA A 203 12.27 15.95 -24.89
CA ALA A 203 11.74 15.80 -23.53
C ALA A 203 11.05 14.44 -23.31
N GLY A 204 10.13 14.06 -24.21
CA GLY A 204 9.41 12.79 -24.11
C GLY A 204 10.31 11.56 -24.22
N ALA A 205 11.36 11.61 -25.04
CA ALA A 205 12.32 10.52 -25.16
C ALA A 205 13.18 10.39 -23.89
N LEU A 206 13.57 11.51 -23.30
CA LEU A 206 14.32 11.55 -22.04
C LEU A 206 13.46 11.06 -20.87
N LEU A 207 12.21 11.51 -20.77
CA LEU A 207 11.25 11.06 -19.75
C LEU A 207 11.03 9.55 -19.82
N ARG A 208 10.82 9.02 -21.03
CA ARG A 208 10.68 7.58 -21.26
C ARG A 208 11.88 6.79 -20.77
N ALA A 209 13.09 7.24 -21.12
CA ALA A 209 14.32 6.58 -20.68
C ALA A 209 14.44 6.54 -19.15
N VAL A 210 14.20 7.67 -18.49
CA VAL A 210 14.27 7.81 -17.02
C VAL A 210 13.26 6.91 -16.32
N VAL A 211 12.02 6.90 -16.81
CA VAL A 211 10.93 6.11 -16.21
C VAL A 211 11.23 4.62 -16.32
N PHE A 212 11.68 4.13 -17.48
CA PHE A 212 12.01 2.71 -17.64
C PHE A 212 13.28 2.28 -16.91
N GLU A 213 14.27 3.15 -16.79
CA GLU A 213 15.44 2.89 -15.93
C GLU A 213 15.01 2.71 -14.48
N LEU A 214 14.18 3.63 -13.94
CA LEU A 214 13.67 3.54 -12.57
C LEU A 214 12.87 2.26 -12.35
N ILE A 215 12.02 1.86 -13.31
CA ILE A 215 11.23 0.62 -13.21
C ILE A 215 12.12 -0.63 -13.26
N SER A 216 13.14 -0.62 -14.13
CA SER A 216 14.03 -1.77 -14.35
C SER A 216 14.96 -2.04 -13.16
N GLU A 217 15.41 -1.00 -12.46
CA GLU A 217 16.26 -1.14 -11.27
C GLU A 217 15.53 -1.80 -10.08
N ALA A 218 14.19 -1.86 -10.11
CA ALA A 218 13.35 -2.31 -8.99
C ALA A 218 13.74 -1.64 -7.65
N GLY A 219 14.26 -0.41 -7.74
CA GLY A 219 14.82 0.34 -6.64
C GLY A 219 13.78 1.23 -5.95
N PRO A 220 14.25 2.03 -4.97
CA PRO A 220 13.38 2.99 -4.32
C PRO A 220 12.84 4.02 -5.33
N GLY A 221 11.57 4.40 -5.17
CA GLY A 221 10.73 5.12 -6.13
C GLY A 221 9.67 4.27 -6.84
N LEU A 222 9.74 2.94 -6.70
CA LEU A 222 8.73 2.00 -7.20
C LEU A 222 8.28 1.08 -6.07
N ALA A 223 6.98 0.98 -5.87
CA ALA A 223 6.37 -0.03 -5.01
C ALA A 223 5.25 -0.76 -5.76
N TRP A 224 4.81 -1.87 -5.20
CA TRP A 224 3.68 -2.63 -5.71
C TRP A 224 2.74 -2.97 -4.57
N THR A 225 1.43 -2.99 -4.84
CA THR A 225 0.46 -3.47 -3.85
C THR A 225 0.72 -4.94 -3.53
N ARG A 226 1.12 -5.75 -4.50
CA ARG A 226 1.56 -7.14 -4.32
C ARG A 226 2.95 -7.37 -4.90
N PRO A 227 3.72 -8.36 -4.41
CA PRO A 227 4.93 -8.79 -5.10
C PRO A 227 4.64 -9.04 -6.60
N PRO A 228 5.30 -8.31 -7.52
CA PRO A 228 5.01 -8.43 -8.94
C PRO A 228 5.52 -9.75 -9.51
N THR A 229 4.80 -10.29 -10.50
CA THR A 229 5.27 -11.37 -11.37
C THR A 229 6.18 -10.77 -12.45
N GLU A 230 6.91 -11.62 -13.17
CA GLU A 230 7.71 -11.16 -14.31
C GLU A 230 6.84 -10.59 -15.44
N ARG A 231 5.63 -11.13 -15.60
CA ARG A 231 4.64 -10.62 -16.54
C ARG A 231 4.19 -9.21 -16.16
N HIS A 232 3.94 -8.92 -14.88
CA HIS A 232 3.61 -7.57 -14.43
C HIS A 232 4.71 -6.56 -14.79
N ARG A 233 5.98 -6.92 -14.56
CA ARG A 233 7.12 -6.05 -14.91
C ARG A 233 7.22 -5.86 -16.43
N THR A 234 7.14 -6.95 -17.17
CA THR A 234 7.22 -6.93 -18.64
C THR A 234 6.10 -6.10 -19.25
N ALA A 235 4.88 -6.19 -18.72
CA ALA A 235 3.74 -5.41 -19.21
C ALA A 235 3.99 -3.90 -19.11
N ILE A 236 4.51 -3.42 -17.97
CA ILE A 236 4.83 -1.99 -17.80
C ILE A 236 5.99 -1.57 -18.72
N LEU A 237 7.06 -2.38 -18.81
CA LEU A 237 8.21 -2.07 -19.67
C LEU A 237 7.85 -2.08 -21.17
N ALA A 238 6.90 -2.93 -21.57
CA ALA A 238 6.42 -3.00 -22.95
C ALA A 238 5.45 -1.87 -23.32
N ALA A 239 4.89 -1.14 -22.35
CA ALA A 239 3.93 -0.05 -22.60
C ALA A 239 4.52 1.10 -23.42
N GLY A 240 5.85 1.29 -23.37
CA GLY A 240 6.56 2.30 -24.15
C GLY A 240 7.50 1.71 -25.21
N GLY A 241 7.20 0.52 -25.72
CA GLY A 241 7.77 0.01 -26.97
C GLY A 241 7.20 0.71 -28.21
#